data_AF-A0A8S1UNI2-F1
#
_entry.id   AF-A0A8S1UNI2-F1
#
_cell.length_a   1.000
_cell.length_b   1.000
_cell.length_c   1.000
_cell.angle_alpha   90.00
_cell.angle_beta   90.00
_cell.angle_gamma   90.00
#
_symmetry.space_group_name_H-M   'P 1'
#
loop_
_entity.id
_entity.type
_entity.pdbx_description
1 polymer ?
#
loop_
_entity_poly.entity_id
_entity_poly.type
_entity_poly.pdbx_seq_one_letter_code
_entity_poly.pdbx_strand_id
1 'polypeptide(L)'
;MLGKSQREVVSSLDLNTSNVTQQQNQIVFNGIILKPNSPRTIQACQKLGIDLGIFQIKDLNNFRTNDCYSDEILQLRYEHYVNKTNQLLNEIFQKRKEIIRKNRQRQLQCASIESLERSVSLKQGSTIDQLELKKQMDYAYNKTLQYLQQQGLVEGNVTQMIGECQDVAELEGGLNKELSRYNKHKIQKIREAQIKLEEDKKRVELLEKIQERDQRIVQVMSKKQQEMKEKYSSTKRGENKRIDTQEMEIKSQPRESEAQKNIQQQSNNEIKSKMLMKGDDQKEKKKREQVLLRKEEFEKQIDIDCQMQMAKIQQKLENSEKMQRELIQNKIEKIKEQNLKEQQIMKQQKQVKDKISQDHIHQLLEKMVQKEKEFQINQKSILNIEQEKKIEIKQKQRKIKSNQGDIFKDRDEKLKQINKKFLKIEQFNKIKKEEQDYKILLKQELRKLKEQDKQDILDRQKRQNEQRMLEITEKYKQVDEKNQLKQYQNTLLQQTSMQISKQEILERNRIYSHLQQMSDNLFNKKVRKRNISQLEQNILTIKPKVKNQKEDTEFEDHTRLLITMLQTSDAEETQKIKQSKRHN
;
A
#
# COMPACT_ATOMS: atom_id res chain seq x y z
N MET A 1 -54.22 30.36 -59.87
CA MET A 1 -53.69 31.69 -60.20
C MET A 1 -52.27 31.81 -59.68
N LEU A 2 -51.46 32.53 -60.43
CA LEU A 2 -50.01 32.68 -60.40
C LEU A 2 -49.38 33.00 -59.02
N GLY A 3 -48.17 32.47 -58.81
CA GLY A 3 -47.28 32.87 -57.72
C GLY A 3 -46.05 31.97 -57.56
N LYS A 4 -45.13 31.98 -58.53
CA LYS A 4 -43.78 31.41 -58.46
C LYS A 4 -42.83 32.36 -57.68
N SER A 5 -41.90 31.80 -56.90
CA SER A 5 -40.49 32.24 -56.66
C SER A 5 -40.05 31.78 -55.26
N GLN A 6 -38.90 31.18 -55.00
CA GLN A 6 -37.69 30.97 -55.79
C GLN A 6 -36.93 29.75 -55.21
N ARG A 7 -36.30 28.97 -56.08
CA ARG A 7 -35.28 27.96 -55.76
C ARG A 7 -33.92 28.65 -55.61
N GLU A 8 -33.14 28.23 -54.62
CA GLU A 8 -31.69 27.99 -54.73
C GLU A 8 -31.46 26.65 -54.01
N VAL A 9 -31.31 25.52 -54.71
CA VAL A 9 -30.08 24.96 -55.31
C VAL A 9 -28.89 24.92 -54.35
N VAL A 10 -28.87 23.81 -53.59
CA VAL A 10 -27.71 22.95 -53.24
C VAL A 10 -26.31 23.60 -53.24
N SER A 11 -25.72 23.67 -52.05
CA SER A 11 -24.28 23.44 -51.90
C SER A 11 -24.01 22.48 -50.74
N SER A 12 -23.62 21.28 -51.12
CA SER A 12 -22.94 20.26 -50.31
C SER A 12 -21.91 20.83 -49.36
N LEU A 13 -22.15 20.68 -48.06
CA LEU A 13 -21.15 20.69 -46.99
C LEU A 13 -21.65 19.73 -45.90
N ASP A 14 -21.52 18.43 -46.17
CA ASP A 14 -21.51 17.41 -45.13
C ASP A 14 -20.28 17.64 -44.24
N LEU A 15 -20.43 18.48 -43.23
CA LEU A 15 -19.52 18.56 -42.09
C LEU A 15 -20.30 18.19 -40.85
N ASN A 16 -19.93 17.04 -40.28
CA ASN A 16 -20.38 16.49 -39.00
C ASN A 16 -20.39 17.55 -37.89
N THR A 17 -21.47 18.30 -37.76
CA THR A 17 -21.74 19.19 -36.64
C THR A 17 -22.30 18.32 -35.51
N SER A 18 -21.39 17.82 -34.66
CA SER A 18 -21.76 17.13 -33.43
C SER A 18 -22.52 18.09 -32.52
N ASN A 19 -23.85 18.00 -32.51
CA ASN A 19 -24.71 18.78 -31.63
C ASN A 19 -24.50 18.33 -30.17
N VAL A 20 -23.65 19.06 -29.44
CA VAL A 20 -23.54 18.91 -27.99
C VAL A 20 -24.73 19.65 -27.37
N THR A 21 -25.66 18.95 -26.73
CA THR A 21 -26.80 19.57 -26.05
C THR A 21 -26.70 19.36 -24.54
N GLN A 22 -26.80 20.45 -23.78
CA GLN A 22 -26.84 20.43 -22.32
C GLN A 22 -28.30 20.40 -21.86
N GLN A 23 -28.71 19.28 -21.27
CA GLN A 23 -30.01 19.17 -20.59
C GLN A 23 -29.73 18.87 -19.13
N GLN A 24 -30.19 19.75 -18.22
CA GLN A 24 -30.13 19.64 -16.74
C GLN A 24 -29.24 18.49 -16.22
N ASN A 25 -27.96 18.81 -15.97
CA ASN A 25 -26.92 17.92 -15.43
C ASN A 25 -26.47 16.76 -16.35
N GLN A 26 -26.73 16.83 -17.65
CA GLN A 26 -26.31 15.84 -18.64
C GLN A 26 -25.85 16.53 -19.93
N ILE A 27 -24.74 16.03 -20.49
CA ILE A 27 -24.29 16.40 -21.83
C ILE A 27 -24.61 15.26 -22.77
N VAL A 28 -25.39 15.56 -23.81
CA VAL A 28 -25.61 14.64 -24.93
C VAL A 28 -24.62 15.00 -26.02
N PHE A 29 -23.68 14.10 -26.29
CA PHE A 29 -22.69 14.23 -27.36
C PHE A 29 -22.82 13.05 -28.32
N ASN A 30 -23.14 13.29 -29.59
CA ASN A 30 -23.36 12.25 -30.61
C ASN A 30 -24.32 11.13 -30.13
N GLY A 31 -25.44 11.51 -29.49
CA GLY A 31 -26.43 10.56 -28.94
C GLY A 31 -26.02 9.87 -27.64
N ILE A 32 -24.89 10.23 -27.03
CA ILE A 32 -24.34 9.61 -25.81
C ILE A 32 -24.49 10.56 -24.62
N ILE A 33 -25.04 10.03 -23.53
CA ILE A 33 -25.28 10.77 -22.28
C ILE A 33 -24.07 10.67 -21.33
N LEU A 34 -23.37 11.79 -21.14
CA LEU A 34 -22.36 11.98 -20.11
C LEU A 34 -22.97 12.79 -18.95
N LYS A 35 -23.04 12.15 -17.77
CA LYS A 35 -23.41 12.84 -16.52
C LYS A 35 -22.13 13.33 -15.84
N PRO A 36 -21.92 14.65 -15.66
CA PRO A 36 -20.71 15.19 -15.03
C PRO A 36 -20.53 14.63 -13.61
N ASN A 37 -21.62 14.51 -12.86
CA ASN A 37 -21.62 14.04 -11.47
C ASN A 37 -21.53 12.51 -11.33
N SER A 38 -21.47 11.75 -12.42
CA SER A 38 -21.33 10.29 -12.31
C SER A 38 -19.95 9.93 -11.76
N PRO A 39 -19.83 9.08 -10.73
CA PRO A 39 -18.53 8.70 -10.16
C PRO A 39 -17.53 8.16 -11.20
N ARG A 40 -18.05 7.50 -12.25
CA ARG A 40 -17.25 6.97 -13.36
C ARG A 40 -16.74 8.06 -14.29
N THR A 41 -17.49 9.15 -14.43
CA THR A 41 -17.12 10.32 -15.22
C THR A 41 -16.06 11.13 -14.47
N ILE A 42 -16.27 11.38 -13.18
CA ILE A 42 -15.30 12.04 -12.30
C ILE A 42 -13.97 11.27 -12.30
N GLN A 43 -14.02 9.95 -12.13
CA GLN A 43 -12.82 9.11 -12.16
C GLN A 43 -12.13 9.08 -13.53
N ALA A 44 -12.88 9.20 -14.63
CA ALA A 44 -12.31 9.32 -15.96
C ALA A 44 -11.58 10.66 -16.13
N CYS A 45 -12.19 11.77 -15.72
CA CYS A 45 -11.61 13.11 -15.77
C CYS A 45 -10.34 13.20 -14.92
N GLN A 46 -10.37 12.70 -13.68
CA GLN A 46 -9.20 12.62 -12.79
C GLN A 46 -8.03 11.85 -13.42
N LYS A 47 -8.32 10.72 -14.10
CA LYS A 47 -7.27 9.91 -14.75
C LYS A 47 -6.70 10.52 -16.02
N LEU A 48 -7.47 11.38 -16.69
CA LEU A 48 -7.04 12.08 -17.90
C LEU A 48 -6.45 13.46 -17.59
N GLY A 49 -6.57 13.94 -16.36
CA GLY A 49 -6.15 15.30 -15.98
C GLY A 49 -7.04 16.39 -16.60
N ILE A 50 -8.29 16.06 -16.95
CA ILE A 50 -9.24 16.99 -17.55
C ILE A 50 -10.11 17.59 -16.44
N ASP A 51 -10.28 18.91 -16.45
CA ASP A 51 -11.15 19.61 -15.50
C ASP A 51 -12.63 19.39 -15.79
N LEU A 52 -13.45 19.32 -14.75
CA LEU A 52 -14.91 19.16 -14.86
C LEU A 52 -15.57 20.41 -15.48
N GLY A 53 -14.88 21.55 -15.52
CA GLY A 53 -15.31 22.75 -16.24
C GLY A 53 -15.56 22.52 -17.73
N ILE A 54 -15.05 21.43 -18.33
CA ILE A 54 -15.33 21.09 -19.73
C ILE A 54 -16.81 20.76 -20.00
N PHE A 55 -17.55 20.40 -18.95
CA PHE A 55 -18.99 20.15 -19.05
C PHE A 55 -19.83 21.46 -19.01
N GLN A 56 -19.19 22.62 -18.92
CA GLN A 56 -19.82 23.92 -19.11
C GLN A 56 -19.56 24.37 -20.55
N ILE A 57 -20.51 24.09 -21.44
CA ILE A 57 -20.40 24.46 -22.86
C ILE A 57 -20.55 25.96 -22.97
N LYS A 58 -19.60 26.60 -23.65
CA LYS A 58 -19.64 28.03 -23.97
C LYS A 58 -20.30 28.23 -25.33
N ASP A 59 -21.12 29.26 -25.45
CA ASP A 59 -21.69 29.69 -26.72
C ASP A 59 -20.71 30.63 -27.45
N LEU A 60 -20.96 30.88 -28.74
CA LEU A 60 -20.20 31.83 -29.56
C LEU A 60 -20.07 33.21 -28.89
N ASN A 61 -21.14 33.67 -28.22
CA ASN A 61 -21.20 34.95 -27.53
C ASN A 61 -20.20 35.06 -26.36
N ASN A 62 -19.82 33.94 -25.74
CA ASN A 62 -18.84 33.93 -24.64
C ASN A 62 -17.42 34.24 -25.11
N PHE A 63 -17.15 34.22 -26.42
CA PHE A 63 -15.84 34.54 -27.00
C PHE A 63 -15.74 35.99 -27.47
N ARG A 64 -16.84 36.75 -27.46
CA ARG A 64 -16.85 38.20 -27.73
C ARG A 64 -16.24 38.92 -26.52
N THR A 65 -14.95 39.23 -26.61
CA THR A 65 -14.21 40.00 -25.60
C THR A 65 -13.66 41.24 -26.27
N ASN A 66 -14.34 42.37 -26.05
CA ASN A 66 -14.08 43.70 -26.61
C ASN A 66 -14.23 43.76 -28.15
N ASP A 67 -14.73 44.89 -28.67
CA ASP A 67 -15.20 45.12 -30.05
C ASP A 67 -14.12 45.03 -31.16
N CYS A 68 -13.07 44.22 -31.01
CA CYS A 68 -11.87 44.21 -31.85
C CYS A 68 -11.60 42.91 -32.62
N TYR A 69 -12.53 41.94 -32.64
CA TYR A 69 -12.40 40.74 -33.49
C TYR A 69 -13.42 40.78 -34.62
N SER A 70 -12.97 40.50 -35.85
CA SER A 70 -13.88 40.25 -36.97
C SER A 70 -14.69 38.98 -36.70
N ASP A 71 -15.91 38.90 -37.25
CA ASP A 71 -16.79 37.74 -37.07
C ASP A 71 -16.12 36.43 -37.55
N GLU A 72 -15.24 36.50 -38.55
CA GLU A 72 -14.44 35.35 -39.03
C GLU A 72 -13.48 34.81 -37.94
N ILE A 73 -12.78 35.70 -37.23
CA ILE A 73 -11.84 35.29 -36.16
C ILE A 73 -12.62 34.72 -34.97
N LEU A 74 -13.79 35.30 -34.66
CA LEU A 74 -14.68 34.80 -33.61
C LEU A 74 -15.18 33.39 -33.94
N GLN A 75 -15.59 33.16 -35.19
CA GLN A 75 -16.05 31.87 -35.67
C GLN A 75 -14.93 30.81 -35.62
N LEU A 76 -13.72 31.13 -36.07
CA LEU A 76 -12.56 30.23 -36.00
C LEU A 76 -12.20 29.85 -34.56
N ARG A 77 -12.26 30.80 -33.62
CA ARG A 77 -12.00 30.54 -32.20
C ARG A 77 -13.05 29.62 -31.59
N TYR A 78 -14.32 29.84 -31.92
CA TYR A 78 -15.42 29.00 -31.46
C TYR A 78 -15.33 27.59 -32.05
N GLU A 79 -15.04 27.46 -33.34
CA GLU A 79 -14.84 26.17 -34.00
C GLU A 79 -13.67 25.39 -33.38
N HIS A 80 -12.54 26.06 -33.12
CA HIS A 80 -11.42 25.46 -32.42
C HIS A 80 -11.80 24.97 -31.00
N TYR A 81 -12.57 25.78 -30.26
CA TYR A 81 -13.09 25.40 -28.94
C TYR A 81 -14.01 24.18 -29.02
N VAL A 82 -14.95 24.15 -29.96
CA VAL A 82 -15.88 23.03 -30.17
C VAL A 82 -15.12 21.76 -30.52
N ASN A 83 -14.17 21.83 -31.46
CA ASN A 83 -13.35 20.69 -31.86
C ASN A 83 -12.53 20.13 -30.71
N LYS A 84 -11.88 21.01 -29.93
CA LYS A 84 -11.11 20.60 -28.73
C LYS A 84 -12.01 19.99 -27.66
N THR A 85 -13.19 20.57 -27.43
CA THR A 85 -14.17 20.07 -26.46
C THR A 85 -14.67 18.68 -26.87
N ASN A 86 -14.99 18.49 -28.15
CA ASN A 86 -15.42 17.21 -28.71
C ASN A 86 -14.34 16.12 -28.59
N GLN A 87 -13.07 16.47 -28.82
CA GLN A 87 -11.95 15.56 -28.64
C GLN A 87 -11.85 15.08 -27.18
N LEU A 88 -11.89 16.01 -26.23
CA LEU A 88 -11.77 15.68 -24.80
C LEU A 88 -12.98 14.90 -24.27
N LEU A 89 -14.19 15.21 -24.73
CA LEU A 89 -15.39 14.43 -24.41
C LEU A 89 -15.30 12.97 -24.91
N ASN A 90 -14.73 12.77 -26.11
CA ASN A 90 -14.44 11.44 -26.63
C ASN A 90 -13.43 10.66 -25.77
N GLU A 91 -12.36 11.32 -25.33
CA GLU A 91 -11.35 10.71 -24.45
C GLU A 91 -11.95 10.29 -23.10
N ILE A 92 -12.73 11.17 -22.47
CA ILE A 92 -13.46 10.89 -21.22
C ILE A 92 -14.35 9.67 -21.40
N PHE A 93 -15.06 9.58 -22.53
CA PHE A 93 -15.93 8.46 -22.82
C PHE A 93 -15.17 7.12 -22.94
N GLN A 94 -14.06 7.09 -23.67
CA GLN A 94 -13.25 5.87 -23.80
C GLN A 94 -12.70 5.42 -22.44
N LYS A 95 -12.24 6.38 -21.63
CA LYS A 95 -11.73 6.07 -20.29
C LYS A 95 -12.83 5.55 -19.36
N ARG A 96 -14.03 6.12 -19.45
CA ARG A 96 -15.22 5.65 -18.73
C ARG A 96 -15.57 4.20 -19.11
N LYS A 97 -15.52 3.83 -20.40
CA LYS A 97 -15.70 2.45 -20.86
C LYS A 97 -14.65 1.50 -20.26
N GLU A 98 -13.39 1.90 -20.24
CA GLU A 98 -12.30 1.11 -19.66
C GLU A 98 -12.52 0.87 -18.15
N ILE A 99 -12.92 1.90 -17.41
CA ILE A 99 -13.26 1.83 -15.98
C ILE A 99 -14.40 0.83 -15.74
N ILE A 100 -15.46 0.91 -16.54
CA ILE A 100 -16.60 -0.01 -16.43
C ILE A 100 -16.16 -1.46 -16.68
N ARG A 101 -15.35 -1.70 -17.71
CA ARG A 101 -14.82 -3.04 -18.03
C ARG A 101 -13.95 -3.58 -16.88
N LYS A 102 -13.04 -2.77 -16.35
CA LYS A 102 -12.17 -3.15 -15.20
C LYS A 102 -12.98 -3.45 -13.93
N ASN A 103 -13.99 -2.65 -13.62
CA ASN A 103 -14.84 -2.88 -12.45
C ASN A 103 -15.66 -4.17 -12.60
N ARG A 104 -16.19 -4.45 -13.80
CA ARG A 104 -16.90 -5.72 -14.08
C ARG A 104 -15.96 -6.93 -13.95
N GLN A 105 -14.73 -6.82 -14.42
CA GLN A 105 -13.74 -7.91 -14.30
C GLN A 105 -13.37 -8.19 -12.83
N ARG A 106 -13.19 -7.14 -12.01
CA ARG A 106 -12.96 -7.31 -10.56
C ARG A 106 -14.14 -7.98 -9.87
N GLN A 107 -15.37 -7.57 -10.18
CA GLN A 107 -16.57 -8.19 -9.61
C GLN A 107 -16.68 -9.68 -9.97
N LEU A 108 -16.37 -10.06 -11.21
CA LEU A 108 -16.36 -11.47 -11.63
C LEU A 108 -15.25 -12.28 -10.93
N GLN A 109 -14.08 -11.69 -10.70
CA GLN A 109 -13.00 -12.34 -9.95
C GLN A 109 -13.38 -12.55 -8.47
N CYS A 110 -14.01 -11.57 -7.83
CA CYS A 110 -14.50 -11.69 -6.45
C CYS A 110 -15.64 -12.73 -6.35
N ALA A 111 -16.57 -12.76 -7.30
CA ALA A 111 -17.64 -13.77 -7.32
C ALA A 111 -17.12 -15.20 -7.57
N SER A 112 -16.05 -15.35 -8.36
CA SER A 112 -15.37 -16.64 -8.57
C SER A 112 -14.71 -17.13 -7.28
N ILE A 113 -14.09 -16.24 -6.50
CA ILE A 113 -13.46 -16.57 -5.22
C ILE A 113 -14.53 -16.97 -4.18
N GLU A 114 -15.62 -16.21 -4.04
CA GLU A 114 -16.72 -16.55 -3.13
C GLU A 114 -17.43 -17.87 -3.51
N SER A 115 -17.50 -18.19 -4.81
CA SER A 115 -18.03 -19.47 -5.30
C SER A 115 -17.09 -20.64 -4.98
N LEU A 116 -15.78 -20.44 -5.10
CA LEU A 116 -14.77 -21.44 -4.78
C LEU A 116 -14.70 -21.69 -3.27
N GLU A 117 -14.84 -20.64 -2.45
CA GLU A 117 -14.87 -20.74 -0.98
C GLU A 117 -16.12 -21.49 -0.48
N ARG A 118 -17.30 -21.27 -1.09
CA ARG A 118 -18.52 -22.02 -0.72
C ARG A 118 -18.49 -23.50 -1.11
N SER A 119 -17.78 -23.86 -2.18
CA SER A 119 -17.69 -25.26 -2.61
C SER A 119 -16.66 -26.09 -1.81
N VAL A 120 -15.68 -25.43 -1.20
CA VAL A 120 -14.72 -26.07 -0.27
C VAL A 120 -15.29 -26.15 1.16
N SER A 121 -16.12 -25.19 1.57
CA SER A 121 -16.73 -25.11 2.92
C SER A 121 -17.75 -26.23 3.24
N LEU A 122 -18.39 -26.84 2.24
CA LEU A 122 -19.47 -27.84 2.47
C LEU A 122 -19.00 -29.28 2.73
N LYS A 123 -17.68 -29.59 2.66
CA LYS A 123 -17.20 -30.98 2.75
C LYS A 123 -16.31 -31.33 3.95
N GLN A 124 -15.88 -30.38 4.76
CA GLN A 124 -15.08 -30.69 5.94
C GLN A 124 -15.47 -29.79 7.12
N GLY A 125 -16.32 -30.30 7.99
CA GLY A 125 -16.42 -29.80 9.36
C GLY A 125 -15.06 -30.02 10.03
N SER A 126 -14.23 -28.99 10.06
CA SER A 126 -12.97 -29.01 10.80
C SER A 126 -12.59 -27.59 11.22
N THR A 127 -11.84 -27.53 12.32
CA THR A 127 -11.16 -26.44 13.03
C THR A 127 -10.73 -25.17 12.26
N ILE A 128 -10.78 -25.15 10.94
CA ILE A 128 -10.59 -23.99 10.07
C ILE A 128 -11.66 -22.91 10.35
N ASP A 129 -12.92 -23.31 10.60
CA ASP A 129 -14.01 -22.37 10.90
C ASP A 129 -13.77 -21.54 12.16
N GLN A 130 -13.13 -22.09 13.19
CA GLN A 130 -12.83 -21.34 14.42
C GLN A 130 -11.68 -20.35 14.24
N LEU A 131 -10.68 -20.69 13.42
CA LEU A 131 -9.54 -19.81 13.14
C LEU A 131 -9.93 -18.67 12.21
N GLU A 132 -10.84 -18.94 11.27
CA GLU A 132 -11.37 -17.96 10.33
C GLU A 132 -12.37 -17.02 11.00
N LEU A 133 -13.25 -17.54 11.87
CA LEU A 133 -14.09 -16.72 12.74
C LEU A 133 -13.26 -15.82 13.64
N LYS A 134 -12.16 -16.34 14.23
CA LYS A 134 -11.24 -15.53 15.03
C LYS A 134 -10.59 -14.41 14.20
N LYS A 135 -10.14 -14.70 12.96
CA LYS A 135 -9.57 -13.68 12.06
C LYS A 135 -10.60 -12.62 11.66
N GLN A 136 -11.85 -13.01 11.43
CA GLN A 136 -12.93 -12.09 11.12
C GLN A 136 -13.29 -11.22 12.33
N MET A 137 -13.30 -11.78 13.54
CA MET A 137 -13.48 -11.02 14.78
C MET A 137 -12.31 -10.08 15.06
N ASP A 138 -11.06 -10.53 14.89
CA ASP A 138 -9.88 -9.68 15.05
C ASP A 138 -9.87 -8.54 14.02
N TYR A 139 -10.30 -8.81 12.77
CA TYR A 139 -10.44 -7.78 11.75
C TYR A 139 -11.55 -6.78 12.08
N ALA A 140 -12.73 -7.24 12.50
CA ALA A 140 -13.83 -6.39 12.92
C ALA A 140 -13.45 -5.54 14.15
N TYR A 141 -12.81 -6.14 15.14
CA TYR A 141 -12.33 -5.48 16.34
C TYR A 141 -11.32 -4.38 16.01
N ASN A 142 -10.28 -4.69 15.22
CA ASN A 142 -9.27 -3.70 14.83
C ASN A 142 -9.84 -2.57 13.98
N LYS A 143 -10.81 -2.88 13.10
CA LYS A 143 -11.49 -1.89 12.27
C LYS A 143 -12.35 -0.95 13.12
N THR A 144 -13.06 -1.48 14.12
CA THR A 144 -13.85 -0.69 15.07
C THR A 144 -12.94 0.15 15.97
N LEU A 145 -11.80 -0.38 16.42
CA LEU A 145 -10.79 0.37 17.17
C LEU A 145 -10.19 1.52 16.35
N GLN A 146 -9.88 1.30 15.07
CA GLN A 146 -9.45 2.37 14.17
C GLN A 146 -10.52 3.44 13.99
N TYR A 147 -11.79 3.04 13.86
CA TYR A 147 -12.90 3.98 13.72
C TYR A 147 -13.10 4.82 14.98
N LEU A 148 -13.00 4.20 16.15
CA LEU A 148 -13.07 4.88 17.45
C LEU A 148 -11.85 5.78 17.70
N GLN A 149 -10.64 5.35 17.30
CA GLN A 149 -9.43 6.19 17.34
C GLN A 149 -9.50 7.38 16.37
N GLN A 150 -10.13 7.22 15.21
CA GLN A 150 -10.38 8.33 14.28
C GLN A 150 -11.45 9.30 14.82
N GLN A 151 -12.41 8.84 15.62
CA GLN A 151 -13.35 9.71 16.31
C GLN A 151 -12.75 10.40 17.55
N GLY A 152 -11.78 9.78 18.23
CA GLY A 152 -11.09 10.33 19.40
C GLY A 152 -10.02 11.40 19.10
N LEU A 153 -9.78 11.75 17.82
CA LEU A 153 -8.78 12.74 17.40
C LEU A 153 -9.38 14.02 16.80
N VAL A 154 -10.68 14.24 16.97
CA VAL A 154 -11.37 15.49 16.55
C VAL A 154 -11.82 16.29 17.77
N GLU A 155 -10.91 16.52 18.71
CA GLU A 155 -10.93 17.70 19.58
C GLU A 155 -9.78 18.61 19.12
N GLY A 156 -10.11 19.66 18.36
CA GLY A 156 -9.15 20.69 17.97
C GLY A 156 -8.88 20.76 16.47
N ASN A 157 -9.80 21.42 15.76
CA ASN A 157 -9.63 22.25 14.56
C ASN A 157 -10.79 22.03 13.57
N VAL A 158 -11.96 22.57 13.94
CA VAL A 158 -13.01 22.86 12.97
C VAL A 158 -12.59 24.11 12.20
N THR A 159 -11.88 23.90 11.09
CA THR A 159 -11.83 24.91 10.04
C THR A 159 -13.17 24.89 9.33
N GLN A 160 -13.92 25.98 9.46
CA GLN A 160 -15.18 26.24 8.77
C GLN A 160 -15.06 25.92 7.28
N MET A 161 -15.78 24.88 6.83
CA MET A 161 -16.29 24.79 5.47
C MET A 161 -17.81 24.81 5.59
N ILE A 162 -18.36 26.02 5.50
CA ILE A 162 -19.78 26.25 5.24
C ILE A 162 -20.02 25.88 3.78
N GLY A 163 -20.94 24.94 3.55
CA GLY A 163 -21.46 24.64 2.22
C GLY A 163 -22.30 23.37 2.22
N GLU A 164 -23.62 23.54 2.33
CA GLU A 164 -24.69 22.53 2.21
C GLU A 164 -25.01 21.74 3.49
N CYS A 165 -25.88 22.32 4.32
CA CYS A 165 -26.76 21.55 5.20
C CYS A 165 -27.55 20.57 4.34
N GLN A 166 -27.18 19.29 4.39
CA GLN A 166 -28.10 18.22 4.01
C GLN A 166 -29.28 18.28 4.99
N ASP A 167 -30.46 18.53 4.43
CA ASP A 167 -31.72 18.62 5.16
C ASP A 167 -31.88 17.39 6.06
N VAL A 168 -32.11 17.58 7.35
CA VAL A 168 -32.23 16.50 8.34
C VAL A 168 -33.33 15.51 7.91
N ALA A 169 -34.35 16.00 7.21
CA ALA A 169 -35.42 15.20 6.62
C ALA A 169 -34.94 14.24 5.51
N GLU A 170 -33.91 14.60 4.73
CA GLU A 170 -33.32 13.72 3.72
C GLU A 170 -32.46 12.61 4.35
N LEU A 171 -31.76 12.92 5.44
CA LEU A 171 -31.03 11.94 6.23
C LEU A 171 -31.97 10.95 6.93
N GLU A 172 -33.04 11.43 7.57
CA GLU A 172 -34.07 10.59 8.18
C GLU A 172 -34.85 9.76 7.13
N GLY A 173 -35.15 10.35 5.97
CA GLY A 173 -35.75 9.65 4.84
C GLY A 173 -34.84 8.59 4.22
N GLY A 174 -33.52 8.84 4.19
CA GLY A 174 -32.50 7.89 3.79
C GLY A 174 -32.40 6.72 4.77
N LEU A 175 -32.34 7.02 6.07
CA LEU A 175 -32.29 6.04 7.14
C LEU A 175 -33.54 5.15 7.15
N ASN A 176 -34.74 5.72 6.98
CA ASN A 176 -36.00 4.97 6.91
C ASN A 176 -36.07 4.06 5.69
N LYS A 177 -35.52 4.49 4.53
CA LYS A 177 -35.40 3.63 3.34
C LYS A 177 -34.43 2.48 3.58
N GLU A 178 -33.33 2.72 4.28
CA GLU A 178 -32.35 1.69 4.61
C GLU A 178 -32.91 0.70 5.65
N LEU A 179 -33.62 1.19 6.68
CA LEU A 179 -34.34 0.37 7.65
C LEU A 179 -35.39 -0.51 6.96
N SER A 180 -36.11 0.05 5.99
CA SER A 180 -37.10 -0.69 5.20
C SER A 180 -36.46 -1.77 4.32
N ARG A 181 -35.31 -1.48 3.71
CA ARG A 181 -34.52 -2.46 2.94
C ARG A 181 -34.02 -3.59 3.84
N TYR A 182 -33.50 -3.25 5.02
CA TYR A 182 -33.04 -4.22 5.99
C TYR A 182 -34.19 -5.11 6.49
N ASN A 183 -35.33 -4.54 6.86
CA ASN A 183 -36.50 -5.30 7.28
C ASN A 183 -37.04 -6.22 6.17
N LYS A 184 -37.06 -5.74 4.91
CA LYS A 184 -37.41 -6.59 3.76
C LYS A 184 -36.43 -7.75 3.59
N HIS A 185 -35.13 -7.50 3.74
CA HIS A 185 -34.11 -8.54 3.67
C HIS A 185 -34.22 -9.54 4.83
N LYS A 186 -34.51 -9.07 6.05
CA LYS A 186 -34.75 -9.91 7.22
C LYS A 186 -35.95 -10.83 7.01
N ILE A 187 -37.08 -10.31 6.52
CA ILE A 187 -38.26 -11.12 6.19
C ILE A 187 -37.94 -12.14 5.09
N GLN A 188 -37.18 -11.74 4.07
CA GLN A 188 -36.75 -12.66 3.01
C GLN A 188 -35.88 -13.80 3.58
N LYS A 189 -34.93 -13.49 4.47
CA LYS A 189 -34.07 -14.50 5.11
C LYS A 189 -34.87 -15.46 5.99
N ILE A 190 -35.87 -14.95 6.71
CA ILE A 190 -36.78 -15.79 7.50
C ILE A 190 -37.56 -16.74 6.58
N ARG A 191 -38.08 -16.27 5.44
CA ARG A 191 -38.77 -17.12 4.46
C ARG A 191 -37.85 -18.17 3.84
N GLU A 192 -36.63 -17.79 3.45
CA GLU A 192 -35.63 -18.73 2.93
C GLU A 192 -35.29 -19.82 3.96
N ALA A 193 -35.17 -19.46 5.24
CA ALA A 193 -34.94 -20.43 6.32
C ALA A 193 -36.14 -21.34 6.56
N GLN A 194 -37.37 -20.83 6.48
CA GLN A 194 -38.60 -21.62 6.60
C GLN A 194 -38.73 -22.64 5.45
N ILE A 195 -38.45 -22.22 4.21
CA ILE A 195 -38.46 -23.12 3.04
C ILE A 195 -37.44 -24.25 3.22
N LYS A 196 -36.21 -23.92 3.64
CA LYS A 196 -35.18 -24.94 3.92
C LYS A 196 -35.61 -25.92 5.01
N LEU A 197 -36.23 -25.43 6.07
CA LEU A 197 -36.74 -26.28 7.15
C LEU A 197 -37.85 -27.23 6.64
N GLU A 198 -38.73 -26.75 5.74
CA GLU A 198 -39.77 -27.55 5.11
C GLU A 198 -39.17 -28.64 4.19
N GLU A 199 -38.14 -28.31 3.41
CA GLU A 199 -37.41 -29.24 2.56
C GLU A 199 -36.67 -30.31 3.38
N ASP A 200 -36.01 -29.91 4.48
CA ASP A 200 -35.33 -30.82 5.39
C ASP A 200 -36.32 -31.77 6.08
N LYS A 201 -37.50 -31.28 6.49
CA LYS A 201 -38.59 -32.14 7.00
C LYS A 201 -39.01 -33.20 5.99
N LYS A 202 -39.22 -32.82 4.73
CA LYS A 202 -39.57 -33.76 3.65
C LYS A 202 -38.45 -34.77 3.39
N ARG A 203 -37.19 -34.35 3.49
CA ARG A 203 -36.02 -35.22 3.35
C ARG A 203 -35.94 -36.25 4.48
N VAL A 204 -36.19 -35.82 5.72
CA VAL A 204 -36.24 -36.72 6.88
C VAL A 204 -37.38 -37.73 6.75
N GLU A 205 -38.59 -37.29 6.36
CA GLU A 205 -39.74 -38.18 6.14
C GLU A 205 -39.45 -39.24 5.04
N LEU A 206 -38.72 -38.86 3.97
CA LEU A 206 -38.30 -39.80 2.95
C LEU A 206 -37.30 -40.84 3.48
N LEU A 207 -36.35 -40.41 4.33
CA LEU A 207 -35.39 -41.30 4.97
C LEU A 207 -36.09 -42.29 5.92
N GLU A 208 -37.09 -41.84 6.68
CA GLU A 208 -37.91 -42.72 7.52
C GLU A 208 -38.66 -43.77 6.68
N LYS A 209 -39.26 -43.37 5.55
CA LYS A 209 -39.92 -44.31 4.63
C LYS A 209 -38.96 -45.35 4.04
N ILE A 210 -37.73 -44.96 3.72
CA ILE A 210 -36.68 -45.88 3.27
C ILE A 210 -36.31 -46.84 4.40
N GLN A 211 -36.11 -46.33 5.61
CA GLN A 211 -35.77 -47.14 6.78
C GLN A 211 -36.87 -48.15 7.13
N GLU A 212 -38.14 -47.76 7.06
CA GLU A 212 -39.28 -48.68 7.21
C GLU A 212 -39.27 -49.77 6.14
N ARG A 213 -38.97 -49.41 4.88
CA ARG A 213 -38.91 -50.40 3.79
C ARG A 213 -37.79 -51.40 4.03
N ASP A 214 -36.62 -50.93 4.46
CA ASP A 214 -35.47 -51.78 4.76
C ASP A 214 -35.77 -52.69 5.96
N GLN A 215 -36.44 -52.19 7.01
CA GLN A 215 -36.90 -53.01 8.13
C GLN A 215 -37.88 -54.10 7.67
N ARG A 216 -38.84 -53.79 6.78
CA ARG A 216 -39.76 -54.79 6.20
C ARG A 216 -39.00 -55.85 5.40
N ILE A 217 -37.99 -55.46 4.61
CA ILE A 217 -37.16 -56.42 3.86
C ILE A 217 -36.42 -57.35 4.82
N VAL A 218 -35.82 -56.81 5.89
CA VAL A 218 -35.13 -57.59 6.93
C VAL A 218 -36.08 -58.57 7.63
N GLN A 219 -37.30 -58.13 7.97
CA GLN A 219 -38.32 -58.99 8.56
C GLN A 219 -38.74 -60.13 7.61
N VAL A 220 -38.95 -59.84 6.33
CA VAL A 220 -39.27 -60.86 5.31
C VAL A 220 -38.12 -61.86 5.15
N MET A 221 -36.88 -61.38 5.12
CA MET A 221 -35.69 -62.24 5.03
C MET A 221 -35.53 -63.13 6.26
N SER A 222 -35.78 -62.60 7.47
CA SER A 222 -35.78 -63.39 8.71
C SER A 222 -36.86 -64.46 8.73
N LYS A 223 -38.09 -64.12 8.32
CA LYS A 223 -39.18 -65.10 8.20
C LYS A 223 -38.82 -66.21 7.21
N LYS A 224 -38.30 -65.87 6.03
CA LYS A 224 -37.83 -66.86 5.05
C LYS A 224 -36.73 -67.77 5.59
N GLN A 225 -35.79 -67.23 6.37
CA GLN A 225 -34.76 -68.04 7.02
C GLN A 225 -35.34 -68.99 8.08
N GLN A 226 -36.32 -68.53 8.89
CA GLN A 226 -37.01 -69.38 9.85
C GLN A 226 -37.80 -70.49 9.15
N GLU A 227 -38.58 -70.18 8.12
CA GLU A 227 -39.32 -71.17 7.31
C GLU A 227 -38.38 -72.20 6.67
N MET A 228 -37.21 -71.77 6.18
CA MET A 228 -36.19 -72.68 5.66
C MET A 228 -35.64 -73.60 6.76
N LYS A 229 -35.32 -73.06 7.95
CA LYS A 229 -34.87 -73.86 9.09
C LYS A 229 -35.94 -74.86 9.54
N GLU A 230 -37.21 -74.45 9.59
CA GLU A 230 -38.33 -75.32 9.92
C GLU A 230 -38.49 -76.44 8.88
N LYS A 231 -38.44 -76.11 7.58
CA LYS A 231 -38.45 -77.11 6.49
C LYS A 231 -37.31 -78.13 6.61
N TYR A 232 -36.09 -77.70 6.90
CA TYR A 232 -34.96 -78.63 7.13
C TYR A 232 -35.15 -79.49 8.38
N SER A 233 -35.78 -78.97 9.43
CA SER A 233 -36.07 -79.73 10.66
C SER A 233 -37.23 -80.73 10.50
N SER A 234 -38.24 -80.40 9.69
CA SER A 234 -39.36 -81.31 9.37
C SER A 234 -38.93 -82.45 8.43
N THR A 235 -38.00 -82.21 7.50
CA THR A 235 -37.47 -83.28 6.62
C THR A 235 -36.62 -84.28 7.39
N LYS A 236 -35.85 -83.83 8.41
CA LYS A 236 -35.11 -84.75 9.31
C LYS A 236 -36.01 -85.58 10.24
N ARG A 237 -37.24 -85.15 10.53
CA ARG A 237 -38.22 -85.97 11.28
C ARG A 237 -38.96 -86.99 10.40
N GLY A 238 -38.95 -86.81 9.07
CA GLY A 238 -39.57 -87.74 8.12
C GLY A 238 -38.72 -88.98 7.80
N GLU A 239 -37.39 -88.88 7.86
CA GLU A 239 -36.49 -90.01 7.59
C GLU A 239 -36.27 -90.93 8.80
N ASN A 240 -36.42 -90.44 10.04
CA ASN A 240 -36.32 -91.28 11.25
C ASN A 240 -37.60 -92.09 11.57
N LYS A 241 -38.66 -92.00 10.77
CA LYS A 241 -39.88 -92.83 10.94
C LYS A 241 -40.04 -93.93 9.89
N ARG A 242 -39.08 -94.11 8.97
CA ARG A 242 -39.12 -95.17 7.94
C ARG A 242 -38.11 -96.30 8.13
N ILE A 243 -37.27 -96.25 9.17
CA ILE A 243 -36.27 -97.29 9.46
C ILE A 243 -36.71 -98.21 10.62
N ASP A 244 -37.71 -97.83 11.43
CA ASP A 244 -38.24 -98.64 12.54
C ASP A 244 -39.43 -99.55 12.18
N THR A 245 -39.50 -100.11 10.97
CA THR A 245 -40.55 -101.11 10.63
C THR A 245 -40.10 -102.28 9.78
N GLN A 246 -38.80 -102.56 9.73
CA GLN A 246 -38.25 -103.77 9.13
C GLN A 246 -37.28 -104.47 10.08
N GLU A 247 -37.77 -104.87 11.27
CA GLU A 247 -37.04 -105.81 12.12
C GLU A 247 -38.00 -106.39 13.18
N MET A 248 -38.95 -107.23 12.75
CA MET A 248 -39.56 -108.31 13.55
C MET A 248 -40.64 -109.02 12.73
N GLU A 249 -40.26 -110.04 11.97
CA GLU A 249 -41.07 -111.24 11.71
C GLU A 249 -40.22 -112.29 10.96
N ILE A 250 -39.28 -112.89 11.69
CA ILE A 250 -38.77 -114.23 11.38
C ILE A 250 -39.15 -115.08 12.60
N LYS A 251 -40.34 -115.69 12.55
CA LYS A 251 -40.75 -116.79 13.43
C LYS A 251 -41.01 -118.03 12.58
N SER A 252 -39.98 -118.87 12.55
CA SER A 252 -40.06 -120.32 12.79
C SER A 252 -41.42 -121.01 12.55
N GLN A 253 -41.48 -121.85 11.51
CA GLN A 253 -42.24 -123.10 11.51
C GLN A 253 -41.32 -124.25 11.05
N PRO A 254 -41.16 -125.32 11.85
CA PRO A 254 -40.48 -126.55 11.43
C PRO A 254 -41.45 -127.74 11.28
N ARG A 255 -41.07 -128.68 10.39
CA ARG A 255 -41.50 -130.11 10.28
C ARG A 255 -42.96 -130.33 9.80
N GLU A 256 -43.30 -131.37 9.01
CA GLU A 256 -42.86 -132.77 9.07
C GLU A 256 -42.70 -133.46 7.71
N SER A 257 -41.77 -134.42 7.71
CA SER A 257 -41.63 -135.52 6.76
C SER A 257 -42.62 -136.64 7.10
N GLU A 258 -43.42 -137.09 6.14
CA GLU A 258 -44.09 -138.40 6.22
C GLU A 258 -43.47 -139.36 5.20
N ALA A 259 -42.55 -140.18 5.70
CA ALA A 259 -42.23 -141.46 5.11
C ALA A 259 -43.15 -142.52 5.74
N GLN A 260 -43.81 -143.29 4.87
CA GLN A 260 -44.03 -144.74 4.98
C GLN A 260 -44.23 -145.32 6.39
N LYS A 261 -45.46 -145.79 6.68
CA LYS A 261 -45.71 -147.11 7.27
C LYS A 261 -47.20 -147.49 7.27
N ASN A 262 -47.44 -148.80 7.10
CA ASN A 262 -48.68 -149.59 7.02
C ASN A 262 -49.26 -149.68 5.60
N ILE A 263 -49.20 -150.77 4.81
CA ILE A 263 -49.08 -152.22 5.04
C ILE A 263 -49.95 -152.72 6.19
N GLN A 264 -51.15 -153.25 5.88
CA GLN A 264 -51.62 -154.62 6.17
C GLN A 264 -53.16 -154.71 6.13
N GLN A 265 -53.69 -155.84 5.63
CA GLN A 265 -55.09 -156.30 5.57
C GLN A 265 -55.92 -155.75 4.38
N GLN A 266 -56.51 -156.55 3.47
CA GLN A 266 -57.05 -157.91 3.58
C GLN A 266 -56.72 -158.81 2.37
N SER A 267 -56.44 -160.06 2.72
CA SER A 267 -56.47 -161.28 1.93
C SER A 267 -57.88 -161.91 1.91
N ASN A 268 -58.10 -162.83 0.96
CA ASN A 268 -59.05 -163.97 0.93
C ASN A 268 -60.32 -163.88 0.08
N ASN A 269 -60.29 -164.59 -1.06
CA ASN A 269 -61.08 -165.80 -1.39
C ASN A 269 -60.74 -166.19 -2.84
N GLU A 270 -60.59 -167.42 -3.33
CA GLU A 270 -60.53 -168.77 -2.79
C GLU A 270 -59.90 -169.64 -3.90
N ILE A 271 -58.95 -170.46 -3.47
CA ILE A 271 -58.72 -171.87 -3.82
C ILE A 271 -59.77 -172.60 -4.71
N LYS A 272 -59.23 -173.38 -5.70
CA LYS A 272 -59.71 -174.64 -6.35
C LYS A 272 -60.15 -174.53 -7.81
N SER A 273 -59.35 -175.10 -8.71
CA SER A 273 -59.62 -176.46 -9.22
C SER A 273 -58.43 -177.01 -10.03
N LYS A 274 -57.99 -178.19 -9.58
CA LYS A 274 -57.14 -179.24 -10.14
C LYS A 274 -56.85 -179.28 -11.66
N MET A 275 -55.61 -179.71 -11.93
CA MET A 275 -55.16 -180.69 -12.96
C MET A 275 -55.68 -180.48 -14.38
N LEU A 276 -54.85 -180.33 -15.41
CA LEU A 276 -54.08 -181.42 -16.01
C LEU A 276 -53.34 -180.87 -17.24
N MET A 277 -52.31 -181.60 -17.64
CA MET A 277 -51.59 -181.53 -18.92
C MET A 277 -50.45 -180.52 -19.06
N LYS A 278 -49.25 -181.10 -18.85
CA LYS A 278 -47.91 -180.70 -19.30
C LYS A 278 -47.88 -180.44 -20.81
N GLY A 279 -47.13 -179.44 -21.26
CA GLY A 279 -46.80 -179.32 -22.69
C GLY A 279 -45.95 -178.13 -23.13
N ASP A 280 -46.32 -176.89 -22.78
CA ASP A 280 -45.88 -175.71 -23.56
C ASP A 280 -45.23 -174.55 -22.77
N ASP A 281 -44.70 -174.80 -21.57
CA ASP A 281 -44.36 -173.75 -20.58
C ASP A 281 -42.99 -173.04 -20.76
N GLN A 282 -42.12 -173.49 -21.68
CA GLN A 282 -40.79 -172.88 -21.87
C GLN A 282 -40.74 -171.77 -22.93
N LYS A 283 -41.65 -171.75 -23.91
CA LYS A 283 -41.68 -170.69 -24.94
C LYS A 283 -42.34 -169.41 -24.45
N GLU A 284 -43.35 -169.51 -23.57
CA GLU A 284 -44.05 -168.33 -23.07
C GLU A 284 -43.21 -167.53 -22.05
N LYS A 285 -42.41 -168.23 -21.23
CA LYS A 285 -41.53 -167.59 -20.24
C LYS A 285 -40.47 -166.70 -20.90
N LYS A 286 -39.86 -167.14 -22.00
CA LYS A 286 -38.90 -166.33 -22.78
C LYS A 286 -39.53 -165.10 -23.43
N LYS A 287 -40.78 -165.19 -23.89
CA LYS A 287 -41.51 -164.03 -24.46
C LYS A 287 -41.81 -162.97 -23.40
N ARG A 288 -42.22 -163.36 -22.19
CA ARG A 288 -42.47 -162.41 -21.10
C ARG A 288 -41.21 -161.68 -20.64
N GLU A 289 -40.08 -162.38 -20.57
CA GLU A 289 -38.80 -161.80 -20.19
C GLU A 289 -38.27 -160.78 -21.22
N GLN A 290 -38.41 -161.07 -22.52
CA GLN A 290 -38.07 -160.10 -23.59
C GLN A 290 -38.94 -158.83 -23.56
N VAL A 291 -40.22 -158.94 -23.21
CA VAL A 291 -41.12 -157.78 -23.09
C VAL A 291 -40.75 -156.93 -21.87
N LEU A 292 -40.37 -157.56 -20.76
CA LEU A 292 -39.89 -156.88 -19.56
C LEU A 292 -38.58 -156.11 -19.82
N LEU A 293 -37.61 -156.73 -20.49
CA LEU A 293 -36.36 -156.06 -20.87
C LEU A 293 -36.62 -154.84 -21.77
N ARG A 294 -37.50 -154.94 -22.78
CA ARG A 294 -37.87 -153.80 -23.62
C ARG A 294 -38.59 -152.69 -22.85
N LYS A 295 -39.42 -153.06 -21.86
CA LYS A 295 -40.10 -152.08 -21.01
C LYS A 295 -39.09 -151.33 -20.14
N GLU A 296 -38.13 -152.04 -19.56
CA GLU A 296 -37.06 -151.46 -18.76
C GLU A 296 -36.14 -150.56 -19.60
N GLU A 297 -35.82 -150.96 -20.84
CA GLU A 297 -35.08 -150.12 -21.80
C GLU A 297 -35.85 -148.85 -22.17
N PHE A 298 -37.16 -148.95 -22.39
CA PHE A 298 -38.01 -147.80 -22.70
C PHE A 298 -38.16 -146.83 -21.52
N GLU A 299 -38.27 -147.35 -20.30
CA GLU A 299 -38.33 -146.56 -19.06
C GLU A 299 -37.00 -145.83 -18.81
N LYS A 300 -35.86 -146.50 -19.03
CA LYS A 300 -34.53 -145.85 -19.03
C LYS A 300 -34.43 -144.75 -20.09
N GLN A 301 -35.00 -144.96 -21.27
CA GLN A 301 -35.00 -143.95 -22.33
C GLN A 301 -35.82 -142.70 -21.94
N ILE A 302 -36.99 -142.89 -21.31
CA ILE A 302 -37.81 -141.78 -20.79
C ILE A 302 -37.07 -141.03 -19.69
N ASP A 303 -36.42 -141.74 -18.77
CA ASP A 303 -35.64 -141.12 -17.70
C ASP A 303 -34.47 -140.29 -18.24
N ILE A 304 -33.76 -140.80 -19.25
CA ILE A 304 -32.69 -140.07 -19.94
C ILE A 304 -33.24 -138.80 -20.61
N ASP A 305 -34.37 -138.91 -21.32
CA ASP A 305 -34.99 -137.75 -21.98
C ASP A 305 -35.48 -136.71 -20.96
N CYS A 306 -36.04 -137.15 -19.83
CA CYS A 306 -36.47 -136.29 -18.74
C CYS A 306 -35.28 -135.57 -18.07
N GLN A 307 -34.20 -136.29 -17.77
CA GLN A 307 -32.96 -135.71 -17.26
C GLN A 307 -32.34 -134.71 -18.24
N MET A 308 -32.35 -135.01 -19.53
CA MET A 308 -31.86 -134.10 -20.56
C MET A 308 -32.71 -132.82 -20.65
N GLN A 309 -34.03 -132.91 -20.50
CA GLN A 309 -34.90 -131.73 -20.45
C GLN A 309 -34.69 -130.90 -19.18
N MET A 310 -34.57 -131.54 -18.02
CA MET A 310 -34.23 -130.89 -16.75
C MET A 310 -32.90 -130.13 -16.85
N ALA A 311 -31.85 -130.75 -17.41
CA ALA A 311 -30.56 -130.11 -17.62
C ALA A 311 -30.66 -128.88 -18.54
N LYS A 312 -31.46 -128.95 -19.62
CA LYS A 312 -31.71 -127.80 -20.51
C LYS A 312 -32.44 -126.66 -19.80
N ILE A 313 -33.41 -126.96 -18.93
CA ILE A 313 -34.13 -125.95 -18.15
C ILE A 313 -33.18 -125.30 -17.13
N GLN A 314 -32.39 -126.10 -16.42
CA GLN A 314 -31.38 -125.63 -15.46
C GLN A 314 -30.39 -124.67 -16.13
N GLN A 315 -29.86 -125.04 -17.30
CA GLN A 315 -28.93 -124.21 -18.05
C GLN A 315 -29.55 -122.88 -18.52
N LYS A 316 -30.83 -122.88 -18.92
CA LYS A 316 -31.54 -121.64 -19.29
C LYS A 316 -31.76 -120.71 -18.10
N LEU A 317 -32.09 -121.25 -16.93
CA LEU A 317 -32.23 -120.48 -15.70
C LEU A 317 -30.89 -119.85 -15.28
N GLU A 318 -29.80 -120.63 -15.28
CA GLU A 318 -28.46 -120.11 -14.98
C GLU A 318 -28.04 -119.00 -15.94
N ASN A 319 -28.30 -119.15 -17.24
CA ASN A 319 -27.99 -118.13 -18.23
C ASN A 319 -28.84 -116.85 -18.02
N SER A 320 -30.11 -117.00 -17.65
CA SER A 320 -30.99 -115.87 -17.35
C SER A 320 -30.55 -115.12 -16.08
N GLU A 321 -30.19 -115.83 -15.01
CA GLU A 321 -29.67 -115.23 -13.78
C GLU A 321 -28.34 -114.51 -14.02
N LYS A 322 -27.42 -115.11 -14.78
CA LYS A 322 -26.16 -114.45 -15.17
C LYS A 322 -26.43 -113.14 -15.92
N MET A 323 -27.34 -113.16 -16.90
CA MET A 323 -27.71 -111.96 -17.65
C MET A 323 -28.35 -110.88 -16.75
N GLN A 324 -29.22 -111.26 -15.80
CA GLN A 324 -29.80 -110.31 -14.85
C GLN A 324 -28.75 -109.71 -13.91
N ARG A 325 -27.82 -110.52 -13.38
CA ARG A 325 -26.72 -110.04 -12.54
C ARG A 325 -25.83 -109.07 -13.30
N GLU A 326 -25.52 -109.36 -14.56
CA GLU A 326 -24.72 -108.48 -15.41
C GLU A 326 -25.44 -107.16 -15.71
N LEU A 327 -26.75 -107.18 -15.95
CA LEU A 327 -27.56 -105.96 -16.11
C LEU A 327 -27.59 -105.10 -14.83
N ILE A 328 -27.71 -105.72 -13.67
CA ILE A 328 -27.68 -105.02 -12.37
C ILE A 328 -26.29 -104.43 -12.13
N GLN A 329 -25.23 -105.19 -12.38
CA GLN A 329 -23.86 -104.74 -12.24
C GLN A 329 -23.56 -103.54 -13.16
N ASN A 330 -23.99 -103.60 -14.42
CA ASN A 330 -23.88 -102.48 -15.37
C ASN A 330 -24.64 -101.23 -14.92
N LYS A 331 -25.82 -101.37 -14.29
CA LYS A 331 -26.55 -100.23 -13.71
C LYS A 331 -25.81 -99.62 -12.52
N ILE A 332 -25.25 -100.45 -11.64
CA ILE A 332 -24.46 -100.00 -10.49
C ILE A 332 -23.21 -99.25 -10.96
N GLU A 333 -22.51 -99.77 -11.97
CA GLU A 333 -21.33 -99.11 -12.54
C GLU A 333 -21.66 -97.76 -13.16
N LYS A 334 -22.75 -97.65 -13.92
CA LYS A 334 -23.22 -96.36 -14.45
C LYS A 334 -23.53 -95.35 -13.34
N ILE A 335 -24.18 -95.79 -12.26
CA ILE A 335 -24.48 -94.91 -11.10
C ILE A 335 -23.19 -94.47 -10.40
N LYS A 336 -22.22 -95.39 -10.21
CA LYS A 336 -20.92 -95.06 -9.62
C LYS A 336 -20.14 -94.05 -10.47
N GLU A 337 -20.13 -94.24 -11.79
CA GLU A 337 -19.47 -93.34 -12.72
C GLU A 337 -20.13 -91.94 -12.72
N GLN A 338 -21.47 -91.89 -12.69
CA GLN A 338 -22.21 -90.63 -12.62
C GLN A 338 -21.94 -89.88 -11.31
N ASN A 339 -21.94 -90.58 -10.17
CA ASN A 339 -21.57 -89.99 -8.88
C ASN A 339 -20.14 -89.45 -8.86
N LEU A 340 -19.18 -90.16 -9.47
CA LEU A 340 -17.80 -89.71 -9.57
C LEU A 340 -17.70 -88.40 -10.40
N LYS A 341 -18.43 -88.34 -11.52
CA LYS A 341 -18.52 -87.14 -12.37
C LYS A 341 -19.13 -85.97 -11.61
N GLU A 342 -20.23 -86.16 -10.89
CA GLU A 342 -20.84 -85.10 -10.05
C GLU A 342 -19.91 -84.62 -8.93
N GLN A 343 -19.18 -85.52 -8.27
CA GLN A 343 -18.19 -85.13 -7.26
C GLN A 343 -17.04 -84.30 -7.85
N GLN A 344 -16.58 -84.63 -9.07
CA GLN A 344 -15.57 -83.83 -9.76
C GLN A 344 -16.10 -82.43 -10.11
N ILE A 345 -17.33 -82.33 -10.61
CA ILE A 345 -17.97 -81.04 -10.93
C ILE A 345 -18.12 -80.19 -9.65
N MET A 346 -18.57 -80.78 -8.55
CA MET A 346 -18.67 -80.11 -7.24
C MET A 346 -17.32 -79.58 -6.75
N LYS A 347 -16.24 -80.37 -6.88
CA LYS A 347 -14.88 -79.93 -6.54
C LYS A 347 -14.41 -78.77 -7.42
N GLN A 348 -14.66 -78.83 -8.73
CA GLN A 348 -14.31 -77.76 -9.65
C GLN A 348 -15.08 -76.47 -9.36
N GLN A 349 -16.39 -76.55 -9.11
CA GLN A 349 -17.21 -75.39 -8.75
C GLN A 349 -16.75 -74.73 -7.44
N LYS A 350 -16.35 -75.54 -6.45
CA LYS A 350 -15.78 -75.02 -5.20
C LYS A 350 -14.47 -74.27 -5.46
N GLN A 351 -13.55 -74.85 -6.24
CA GLN A 351 -12.30 -74.19 -6.60
C GLN A 351 -12.51 -72.88 -7.38
N VAL A 352 -13.49 -72.83 -8.29
CA VAL A 352 -13.82 -71.60 -9.02
C VAL A 352 -14.37 -70.52 -8.09
N LYS A 353 -15.27 -70.87 -7.15
CA LYS A 353 -15.77 -69.92 -6.16
C LYS A 353 -14.66 -69.40 -5.24
N ASP A 354 -13.77 -70.27 -4.80
CA ASP A 354 -12.64 -69.90 -3.95
C ASP A 354 -11.68 -68.96 -4.70
N LYS A 355 -11.39 -69.24 -5.99
CA LYS A 355 -10.59 -68.33 -6.84
C LYS A 355 -11.25 -66.97 -7.03
N ILE A 356 -12.54 -66.92 -7.36
CA ILE A 356 -13.27 -65.65 -7.52
C ILE A 356 -13.23 -64.83 -6.22
N SER A 357 -13.40 -65.49 -5.07
CA SER A 357 -13.30 -64.83 -3.77
C SER A 357 -11.88 -64.30 -3.50
N GLN A 358 -10.85 -65.07 -3.82
CA GLN A 358 -9.45 -64.64 -3.69
C GLN A 358 -9.14 -63.46 -4.60
N ASP A 359 -9.58 -63.48 -5.85
CA ASP A 359 -9.39 -62.38 -6.80
C ASP A 359 -10.10 -61.10 -6.33
N HIS A 360 -11.29 -61.22 -5.75
CA HIS A 360 -12.01 -60.07 -5.20
C HIS A 360 -11.29 -59.44 -3.99
N ILE A 361 -10.72 -60.28 -3.11
CA ILE A 361 -9.88 -59.84 -1.99
C ILE A 361 -8.60 -59.17 -2.53
N HIS A 362 -7.98 -59.75 -3.55
CA HIS A 362 -6.77 -59.21 -4.15
C HIS A 362 -7.00 -57.83 -4.77
N GLN A 363 -8.09 -57.67 -5.54
CA GLN A 363 -8.48 -56.36 -6.10
C GLN A 363 -8.77 -55.32 -5.02
N LEU A 364 -9.36 -55.72 -3.89
CA LEU A 364 -9.59 -54.80 -2.76
C LEU A 364 -8.27 -54.35 -2.14
N LEU A 365 -7.35 -55.29 -1.88
CA LEU A 365 -6.02 -54.99 -1.35
C LEU A 365 -5.23 -54.09 -2.30
N GLU A 366 -5.27 -54.34 -3.60
CA GLU A 366 -4.61 -53.51 -4.60
C GLU A 366 -5.16 -52.07 -4.61
N LYS A 367 -6.49 -51.90 -4.52
CA LYS A 367 -7.11 -50.57 -4.36
C LYS A 367 -6.71 -49.87 -3.05
N MET A 368 -6.55 -50.61 -1.95
CA MET A 368 -6.07 -50.04 -0.69
C MET A 368 -4.62 -49.58 -0.80
N VAL A 369 -3.75 -50.41 -1.37
CA VAL A 369 -2.34 -50.05 -1.61
C VAL A 369 -2.22 -48.84 -2.54
N GLN A 370 -3.06 -48.74 -3.57
CA GLN A 370 -3.07 -47.60 -4.47
C GLN A 370 -3.52 -46.32 -3.76
N LYS A 371 -4.58 -46.38 -2.93
CA LYS A 371 -5.01 -45.25 -2.10
C LYS A 371 -3.94 -44.80 -1.10
N GLU A 372 -3.21 -45.75 -0.50
CA GLU A 372 -2.09 -45.47 0.41
C GLU A 372 -0.97 -44.70 -0.32
N LYS A 373 -0.60 -45.14 -1.53
CA LYS A 373 0.40 -44.45 -2.37
C LYS A 373 -0.06 -43.04 -2.76
N GLU A 374 -1.31 -42.88 -3.19
CA GLU A 374 -1.88 -41.57 -3.54
C GLU A 374 -1.93 -40.63 -2.34
N PHE A 375 -2.28 -41.14 -1.16
CA PHE A 375 -2.25 -40.39 0.08
C PHE A 375 -0.84 -39.90 0.42
N GLN A 376 0.18 -40.77 0.32
CA GLN A 376 1.58 -40.39 0.53
C GLN A 376 2.08 -39.35 -0.48
N ILE A 377 1.70 -39.46 -1.76
CA ILE A 377 2.04 -38.49 -2.80
C ILE A 377 1.41 -37.12 -2.48
N ASN A 378 0.12 -37.10 -2.11
CA ASN A 378 -0.57 -35.86 -1.72
C ASN A 378 0.06 -35.23 -0.48
N GLN A 379 0.43 -36.03 0.53
CA GLN A 379 1.07 -35.52 1.74
C GLN A 379 2.44 -34.88 1.43
N LYS A 380 3.25 -35.49 0.55
CA LYS A 380 4.50 -34.89 0.06
C LYS A 380 4.26 -33.62 -0.75
N SER A 381 3.23 -33.59 -1.60
CA SER A 381 2.86 -32.40 -2.37
C SER A 381 2.48 -31.22 -1.47
N ILE A 382 1.66 -31.46 -0.45
CA ILE A 382 1.28 -30.43 0.55
C ILE A 382 2.51 -29.88 1.27
N LEU A 383 3.42 -30.76 1.72
CA LEU A 383 4.66 -30.35 2.37
C LEU A 383 5.55 -29.48 1.46
N ASN A 384 5.66 -29.82 0.18
CA ASN A 384 6.42 -29.03 -0.79
C ASN A 384 5.80 -27.64 -1.00
N ILE A 385 4.48 -27.57 -1.15
CA ILE A 385 3.75 -26.29 -1.29
C ILE A 385 3.94 -25.42 -0.04
N GLU A 386 3.92 -26.01 1.16
CA GLU A 386 4.20 -25.26 2.40
C GLU A 386 5.64 -24.75 2.47
N GLN A 387 6.62 -25.55 2.03
CA GLN A 387 8.02 -25.13 1.97
C GLN A 387 8.23 -24.00 0.96
N GLU A 388 7.63 -24.08 -0.23
CA GLU A 388 7.66 -23.00 -1.23
C GLU A 388 7.05 -21.72 -0.68
N LYS A 389 5.88 -21.80 -0.03
CA LYS A 389 5.27 -20.63 0.64
C LYS A 389 6.18 -20.02 1.70
N LYS A 390 6.87 -20.84 2.51
CA LYS A 390 7.84 -20.35 3.49
C LYS A 390 9.02 -19.62 2.82
N ILE A 391 9.51 -20.14 1.70
CA ILE A 391 10.59 -19.49 0.93
C ILE A 391 10.09 -18.16 0.34
N GLU A 392 8.89 -18.15 -0.24
CA GLU A 392 8.29 -16.94 -0.83
C GLU A 392 8.07 -15.84 0.22
N ILE A 393 7.57 -16.21 1.41
CA ILE A 393 7.42 -15.28 2.54
C ILE A 393 8.78 -14.71 2.96
N LYS A 394 9.83 -15.55 3.08
CA LYS A 394 11.18 -15.09 3.40
C LYS A 394 11.73 -14.14 2.34
N GLN A 395 11.49 -14.39 1.05
CA GLN A 395 11.89 -13.50 -0.03
C GLN A 395 11.15 -12.15 0.03
N LYS A 396 9.82 -12.16 0.27
CA LYS A 396 9.04 -10.93 0.46
C LYS A 396 9.55 -10.11 1.65
N GLN A 397 9.85 -10.76 2.77
CA GLN A 397 10.44 -10.08 3.94
C GLN A 397 11.81 -9.46 3.64
N ARG A 398 12.68 -10.15 2.89
CA ARG A 398 13.98 -9.60 2.46
C ARG A 398 13.81 -8.36 1.57
N LYS A 399 12.87 -8.40 0.60
CA LYS A 399 12.56 -7.24 -0.25
C LYS A 399 12.04 -6.05 0.57
N ILE A 400 11.16 -6.29 1.54
CA ILE A 400 10.67 -5.23 2.44
C ILE A 400 11.83 -4.61 3.23
N LYS A 401 12.72 -5.42 3.82
CA LYS A 401 13.88 -4.91 4.56
C LYS A 401 14.84 -4.11 3.67
N SER A 402 15.08 -4.55 2.44
CA SER A 402 15.89 -3.80 1.47
C SER A 402 15.27 -2.44 1.15
N ASN A 403 13.98 -2.42 0.78
CA ASN A 403 13.28 -1.19 0.44
C ASN A 403 13.20 -0.21 1.64
N GLN A 404 13.06 -0.72 2.87
CA GLN A 404 13.14 0.12 4.07
C GLN A 404 14.52 0.75 4.21
N GLY A 405 15.60 -0.01 4.02
CA GLY A 405 16.97 0.51 4.05
C GLY A 405 17.22 1.64 3.04
N ASP A 406 16.68 1.52 1.83
CA ASP A 406 16.82 2.55 0.79
C ASP A 406 16.03 3.81 1.13
N ILE A 407 14.82 3.69 1.69
CA ILE A 407 14.03 4.83 2.17
C ILE A 407 14.73 5.55 3.33
N PHE A 408 15.37 4.81 4.25
CA PHE A 408 16.13 5.41 5.34
C PHE A 408 17.36 6.17 4.82
N LYS A 409 18.09 5.61 3.85
CA LYS A 409 19.23 6.30 3.21
C LYS A 409 18.80 7.59 2.51
N ASP A 410 17.71 7.56 1.73
CA ASP A 410 17.20 8.75 1.04
C ASP A 410 16.71 9.83 2.02
N ARG A 411 16.11 9.43 3.15
CA ARG A 411 15.75 10.35 4.24
C ARG A 411 16.97 10.98 4.91
N ASP A 412 17.99 10.19 5.22
CA ASP A 412 19.23 10.67 5.83
C ASP A 412 19.99 11.63 4.89
N GLU A 413 19.99 11.33 3.60
CA GLU A 413 20.64 12.18 2.59
C GLU A 413 19.90 13.52 2.44
N LYS A 414 18.55 13.50 2.41
CA LYS A 414 17.72 14.71 2.46
C LYS A 414 17.95 15.52 3.74
N LEU A 415 18.07 14.85 4.90
CA LEU A 415 18.34 15.51 6.16
C LEU A 415 19.73 16.18 6.15
N LYS A 416 20.76 15.50 5.64
CA LYS A 416 22.10 16.09 5.45
C LYS A 416 22.07 17.30 4.53
N GLN A 417 21.32 17.25 3.43
CA GLN A 417 21.17 18.38 2.52
C GLN A 417 20.47 19.57 3.19
N ILE A 418 19.41 19.32 3.97
CA ILE A 418 18.69 20.35 4.74
C ILE A 418 19.61 20.99 5.78
N ASN A 419 20.33 20.18 6.56
CA ASN A 419 21.29 20.69 7.55
C ASN A 419 22.40 21.52 6.89
N LYS A 420 22.90 21.11 5.72
CA LYS A 420 23.87 21.89 4.96
C LYS A 420 23.31 23.23 4.47
N LYS A 421 22.02 23.30 4.13
CA LYS A 421 21.34 24.57 3.79
C LYS A 421 21.19 25.46 5.02
N PHE A 422 20.80 24.91 6.16
CA PHE A 422 20.71 25.66 7.42
C PHE A 422 22.06 26.24 7.83
N LEU A 423 23.13 25.45 7.78
CA LEU A 423 24.51 25.94 8.04
C LEU A 423 24.90 27.12 7.14
N LYS A 424 24.56 27.06 5.84
CA LYS A 424 24.82 28.17 4.91
C LYS A 424 24.02 29.42 5.26
N ILE A 425 22.75 29.27 5.64
CA ILE A 425 21.90 30.39 6.07
C ILE A 425 22.44 31.01 7.36
N GLU A 426 22.86 30.18 8.31
CA GLU A 426 23.44 30.63 9.57
C GLU A 426 24.74 31.40 9.35
N GLN A 427 25.63 30.89 8.49
CA GLN A 427 26.86 31.60 8.09
C GLN A 427 26.55 32.92 7.39
N PHE A 428 25.59 32.94 6.46
CA PHE A 428 25.17 34.16 5.77
C PHE A 428 24.60 35.20 6.74
N ASN A 429 23.76 34.77 7.69
CA ASN A 429 23.22 35.65 8.71
C ASN A 429 24.30 36.20 9.64
N LYS A 430 25.31 35.39 9.97
CA LYS A 430 26.47 35.83 10.77
C LYS A 430 27.26 36.91 10.03
N ILE A 431 27.60 36.68 8.76
CA ILE A 431 28.31 37.67 7.92
C ILE A 431 27.47 38.96 7.80
N LYS A 432 26.17 38.85 7.54
CA LYS A 432 25.28 40.00 7.43
C LYS A 432 25.20 40.81 8.72
N LYS A 433 25.26 40.15 9.89
CA LYS A 433 25.31 40.82 11.19
C LYS A 433 26.65 41.54 11.38
N GLU A 434 27.77 40.88 11.08
CA GLU A 434 29.11 41.48 11.15
C GLU A 434 29.23 42.70 10.22
N GLU A 435 28.67 42.65 9.00
CA GLU A 435 28.60 43.79 8.09
C GLU A 435 27.76 44.95 8.65
N GLN A 436 26.63 44.65 9.30
CA GLN A 436 25.80 45.67 9.94
C GLN A 436 26.52 46.33 11.11
N ASP A 437 27.19 45.54 11.96
CA ASP A 437 27.97 46.02 13.10
C ASP A 437 29.14 46.89 12.61
N TYR A 438 29.84 46.48 11.56
CA TYR A 438 30.90 47.29 10.93
C TYR A 438 30.36 48.60 10.36
N LYS A 439 29.18 48.59 9.73
CA LYS A 439 28.52 49.80 9.23
C LYS A 439 28.11 50.74 10.37
N ILE A 440 27.69 50.20 11.51
CA ILE A 440 27.41 51.00 12.71
C ILE A 440 28.69 51.63 13.24
N LEU A 441 29.78 50.87 13.32
CA LEU A 441 31.09 51.35 13.77
C LEU A 441 31.59 52.50 12.89
N LEU A 442 31.58 52.34 11.58
CA LEU A 442 31.95 53.39 10.62
C LEU A 442 31.11 54.66 10.79
N LYS A 443 29.80 54.53 11.05
CA LYS A 443 28.94 55.69 11.33
C LYS A 443 29.31 56.38 12.63
N GLN A 444 29.71 55.63 13.66
CA GLN A 444 30.17 56.21 14.92
C GLN A 444 31.50 56.94 14.75
N GLU A 445 32.44 56.35 14.01
CA GLU A 445 33.73 56.96 13.70
C GLU A 445 33.57 58.25 12.87
N LEU A 446 32.68 58.25 11.88
CA LEU A 446 32.33 59.45 11.12
C LEU A 446 31.74 60.56 12.01
N ARG A 447 30.93 60.20 13.02
CA ARG A 447 30.41 61.18 13.99
C ARG A 447 31.53 61.77 14.84
N LYS A 448 32.46 60.95 15.32
CA LYS A 448 33.63 61.41 16.08
C LYS A 448 34.50 62.37 15.27
N LEU A 449 34.80 62.04 14.02
CA LEU A 449 35.55 62.92 13.11
C LEU A 449 34.84 64.26 12.91
N LYS A 450 33.53 64.25 12.64
CA LYS A 450 32.75 65.50 12.51
C LYS A 450 32.74 66.35 13.78
N GLU A 451 32.77 65.70 14.95
CA GLU A 451 32.81 66.40 16.24
C GLU A 451 34.20 66.99 16.51
N GLN A 452 35.25 66.26 16.15
CA GLN A 452 36.62 66.75 16.16
C GLN A 452 36.80 67.94 15.21
N ASP A 453 36.31 67.87 13.98
CA ASP A 453 36.36 68.99 13.02
C ASP A 453 35.66 70.25 13.57
N LYS A 454 34.51 70.08 14.23
CA LYS A 454 33.80 71.20 14.88
C LYS A 454 34.64 71.82 15.99
N GLN A 455 35.30 70.99 16.80
CA GLN A 455 36.16 71.46 17.88
C GLN A 455 37.39 72.19 17.32
N ASP A 456 38.02 71.67 16.27
CA ASP A 456 39.16 72.30 15.61
C ASP A 456 38.79 73.65 14.99
N ILE A 457 37.58 73.78 14.43
CA ILE A 457 37.06 75.06 13.94
C ILE A 457 36.87 76.06 15.09
N LEU A 458 36.28 75.63 16.21
CA LEU A 458 36.11 76.49 17.40
C LEU A 458 37.46 76.94 17.97
N ASP A 459 38.43 76.03 18.08
CA ASP A 459 39.78 76.35 18.58
C ASP A 459 40.55 77.25 17.63
N ARG A 460 40.34 77.11 16.30
CA ARG A 460 40.87 78.05 15.31
C ARG A 460 40.27 79.44 15.47
N GLN A 461 38.95 79.55 15.66
CA GLN A 461 38.29 80.83 15.91
C GLN A 461 38.76 81.46 17.24
N LYS A 462 38.91 80.66 18.29
CA LYS A 462 39.44 81.12 19.58
C LYS A 462 40.84 81.70 19.43
N ARG A 463 41.75 81.00 18.75
CA ARG A 463 43.11 81.50 18.45
C ARG A 463 43.10 82.79 17.62
N GLN A 464 42.23 82.88 16.61
CA GLN A 464 42.08 84.11 15.83
C GLN A 464 41.57 85.28 16.67
N ASN A 465 40.61 85.04 17.56
CA ASN A 465 40.09 86.08 18.46
C ASN A 465 41.13 86.49 19.52
N GLU A 466 41.88 85.54 20.08
CA GLU A 466 43.01 85.81 20.99
C GLU A 466 44.07 86.68 20.30
N GLN A 467 44.43 86.35 19.06
CA GLN A 467 45.35 87.17 18.27
C GLN A 467 44.81 88.60 18.05
N ARG A 468 43.54 88.76 17.65
CA ARG A 468 42.91 90.07 17.51
C ARG A 468 42.91 90.85 18.83
N MET A 469 42.66 90.19 19.96
CA MET A 469 42.70 90.82 21.28
C MET A 469 44.10 91.27 21.67
N LEU A 470 45.13 90.48 21.36
CA LEU A 470 46.52 90.87 21.54
C LEU A 470 46.87 92.09 20.69
N GLU A 471 46.52 92.10 19.41
CA GLU A 471 46.74 93.25 18.51
C GLU A 471 46.02 94.52 19.00
N ILE A 472 44.79 94.39 19.50
CA ILE A 472 44.04 95.51 20.09
C ILE A 472 44.76 96.00 21.36
N THR A 473 45.19 95.09 22.23
CA THR A 473 45.89 95.44 23.48
C THR A 473 47.22 96.14 23.19
N GLU A 474 47.96 95.67 22.19
CA GLU A 474 49.20 96.29 21.73
C GLU A 474 48.96 97.68 21.15
N LYS A 475 47.90 97.87 20.34
CA LYS A 475 47.49 99.20 19.86
C LYS A 475 47.13 100.14 21.00
N TYR A 476 46.41 99.69 22.02
CA TYR A 476 46.11 100.49 23.21
C TYR A 476 47.40 100.90 23.93
N LYS A 477 48.33 99.97 24.13
CA LYS A 477 49.64 100.25 24.73
C LYS A 477 50.43 101.30 23.96
N GLN A 478 50.48 101.21 22.62
CA GLN A 478 51.11 102.21 21.75
C GLN A 478 50.46 103.60 21.87
N VAL A 479 49.12 103.65 21.98
CA VAL A 479 48.39 104.91 22.18
C VAL A 479 48.72 105.52 23.53
N ASP A 480 48.78 104.71 24.59
CA ASP A 480 49.15 105.18 25.93
C ASP A 480 50.59 105.69 25.97
N GLU A 481 51.55 104.98 25.38
CA GLU A 481 52.94 105.42 25.24
C GLU A 481 53.02 106.75 24.47
N LYS A 482 52.28 106.89 23.37
CA LYS A 482 52.19 108.14 22.60
C LYS A 482 51.59 109.28 23.43
N ASN A 483 50.58 109.01 24.25
CA ASN A 483 49.97 110.00 25.13
C ASN A 483 50.95 110.43 26.24
N GLN A 484 51.69 109.50 26.84
CA GLN A 484 52.74 109.80 27.80
C GLN A 484 53.85 110.66 27.19
N LEU A 485 54.32 110.31 25.97
CA LEU A 485 55.28 111.12 25.23
C LEU A 485 54.76 112.53 24.95
N LYS A 486 53.48 112.67 24.58
CA LYS A 486 52.85 113.98 24.37
C LYS A 486 52.78 114.80 25.66
N GLN A 487 52.47 114.19 26.80
CA GLN A 487 52.51 114.86 28.10
C GLN A 487 53.93 115.32 28.47
N TYR A 488 54.93 114.48 28.22
CA TYR A 488 56.34 114.82 28.42
C TYR A 488 56.78 115.99 27.53
N GLN A 489 56.47 115.94 26.23
CA GLN A 489 56.73 117.03 25.29
C GLN A 489 56.08 118.35 25.72
N ASN A 490 54.81 118.32 26.15
CA ASN A 490 54.12 119.51 26.66
C ASN A 490 54.80 120.06 27.91
N THR A 491 55.23 119.20 28.83
CA THR A 491 55.95 119.61 30.05
C THR A 491 57.28 120.26 29.69
N LEU A 492 58.02 119.67 28.76
CA LEU A 492 59.29 120.23 28.27
C LEU A 492 59.08 121.59 27.58
N LEU A 493 58.07 121.72 26.72
CA LEU A 493 57.72 122.99 26.08
C LEU A 493 57.36 124.06 27.11
N GLN A 494 56.60 123.71 28.15
CA GLN A 494 56.26 124.64 29.23
C GLN A 494 57.49 125.07 30.03
N GLN A 495 58.40 124.13 30.35
CA GLN A 495 59.66 124.44 31.03
C GLN A 495 60.55 125.36 30.18
N THR A 496 60.70 125.07 28.89
CA THR A 496 61.46 125.90 27.94
C THR A 496 60.84 127.28 27.79
N SER A 497 59.51 127.37 27.63
CA SER A 497 58.79 128.66 27.57
C SER A 497 58.99 129.49 28.84
N MET A 498 58.95 128.86 30.02
CA MET A 498 59.23 129.53 31.28
C MET A 498 60.69 130.00 31.37
N GLN A 499 61.67 129.22 30.89
CA GLN A 499 63.07 129.65 30.83
C GLN A 499 63.29 130.82 29.88
N ILE A 500 62.67 130.78 28.69
CA ILE A 500 62.69 131.90 27.73
C ILE A 500 62.10 133.15 28.38
N SER A 501 60.93 133.05 29.03
CA SER A 501 60.31 134.19 29.70
C SER A 501 61.19 134.75 30.82
N LYS A 502 61.83 133.89 31.63
CA LYS A 502 62.82 134.34 32.63
C LYS A 502 63.99 135.08 31.97
N GLN A 503 64.50 134.59 30.85
CA GLN A 503 65.58 135.21 30.10
C GLN A 503 65.16 136.56 29.47
N GLU A 504 63.95 136.64 28.92
CA GLU A 504 63.36 137.89 28.42
C GLU A 504 63.21 138.93 29.52
N ILE A 505 62.77 138.54 30.72
CA ILE A 505 62.70 139.44 31.89
C ILE A 505 64.10 139.93 32.26
N LEU A 506 65.11 139.04 32.30
CA LEU A 506 66.49 139.41 32.59
C LEU A 506 67.07 140.37 31.54
N GLU A 507 66.87 140.10 30.25
CA GLU A 507 67.31 140.98 29.16
C GLU A 507 66.56 142.31 29.15
N ARG A 508 65.25 142.31 29.42
CA ARG A 508 64.47 143.53 29.57
C ARG A 508 64.98 144.38 30.73
N ASN A 509 65.29 143.77 31.88
CA ASN A 509 65.91 144.46 33.01
C ASN A 509 67.31 144.98 32.68
N ARG A 510 68.11 144.21 31.94
CA ARG A 510 69.43 144.64 31.44
C ARG A 510 69.30 145.86 30.52
N ILE A 511 68.38 145.83 29.56
CA ILE A 511 68.08 146.93 28.64
C ILE A 511 67.59 148.16 29.42
N TYR A 512 66.64 148.01 30.34
CA TYR A 512 66.17 149.11 31.18
C TYR A 512 67.29 149.70 32.03
N SER A 513 68.11 148.87 32.67
CA SER A 513 69.28 149.35 33.43
C SER A 513 70.24 150.13 32.55
N HIS A 514 70.45 149.70 31.30
CA HIS A 514 71.33 150.40 30.36
C HIS A 514 70.71 151.70 29.84
N LEU A 515 69.41 151.71 29.55
CA LEU A 515 68.66 152.93 29.22
C LEU A 515 68.64 153.91 30.39
N GLN A 516 68.49 153.43 31.63
CA GLN A 516 68.58 154.25 32.84
C GLN A 516 69.98 154.86 32.97
N GLN A 517 71.05 154.07 32.80
CA GLN A 517 72.42 154.58 32.78
C GLN A 517 72.63 155.65 31.68
N MET A 518 72.10 155.44 30.48
CA MET A 518 72.18 156.44 29.40
C MET A 518 71.38 157.71 29.74
N SER A 519 70.19 157.56 30.30
CA SER A 519 69.35 158.68 30.77
C SER A 519 70.05 159.48 31.87
N ASP A 520 70.62 158.79 32.86
CA ASP A 520 71.41 159.41 33.93
C ASP A 520 72.63 160.13 33.34
N ASN A 521 73.30 159.56 32.34
CA ASN A 521 74.40 160.23 31.64
C ASN A 521 73.94 161.47 30.85
N LEU A 522 72.71 161.49 30.33
CA LEU A 522 72.17 162.60 29.52
C LEU A 522 71.57 163.74 30.36
N PHE A 523 70.94 163.45 31.50
CA PHE A 523 70.16 164.42 32.28
C PHE A 523 70.74 164.78 33.65
N ASN A 524 71.84 164.15 34.08
CA ASN A 524 72.46 164.46 35.35
C ASN A 524 73.43 165.66 35.23
N LYS A 525 72.96 166.83 35.70
CA LYS A 525 73.64 168.15 35.70
C LYS A 525 74.99 168.20 36.45
N LYS A 526 75.47 167.10 37.04
CA LYS A 526 76.80 166.98 37.68
C LYS A 526 77.88 166.37 36.78
N VAL A 527 77.61 166.22 35.47
CA VAL A 527 78.61 165.89 34.42
C VAL A 527 78.72 167.04 33.41
N ARG A 528 78.80 168.27 33.89
CA ARG A 528 79.23 169.46 33.12
C ARG A 528 80.39 170.16 33.82
N LYS A 529 81.51 169.43 33.96
CA LYS A 529 82.91 169.89 34.13
C LYS A 529 83.69 168.70 34.73
N ARG A 530 84.60 168.09 33.94
CA ARG A 530 85.19 166.72 34.02
C ARG A 530 84.28 165.71 33.31
N ASN A 531 84.54 165.19 32.12
CA ASN A 531 85.82 164.83 31.51
C ASN A 531 85.75 164.96 29.98
N ILE A 532 86.23 166.09 29.47
CA ILE A 532 86.91 166.17 28.17
C ILE A 532 88.34 165.70 28.48
N SER A 533 88.56 164.38 28.67
CA SER A 533 89.91 163.79 28.78
C SER A 533 89.96 162.26 28.81
N GLN A 534 88.95 161.54 28.28
CA GLN A 534 89.05 160.09 27.99
C GLN A 534 88.39 159.69 26.66
N LEU A 535 88.14 160.67 25.78
CA LEU A 535 88.29 160.45 24.35
C LEU A 535 89.81 160.47 24.10
N GLU A 536 90.40 159.35 23.67
CA GLU A 536 91.76 159.17 23.09
C GLU A 536 92.60 158.00 23.65
N GLN A 537 92.00 156.90 24.13
CA GLN A 537 92.69 155.60 24.03
C GLN A 537 91.75 154.48 23.58
N ASN A 538 91.96 154.05 22.34
CA ASN A 538 91.63 152.76 21.74
C ASN A 538 90.23 152.56 21.14
N ILE A 539 90.01 153.26 20.02
CA ILE A 539 89.47 152.64 18.80
C ILE A 539 90.65 151.99 18.07
N LEU A 540 90.57 150.69 17.80
CA LEU A 540 91.30 149.83 16.83
C LEU A 540 91.38 148.44 17.49
N THR A 541 90.52 147.46 17.19
CA THR A 541 90.58 146.72 15.92
C THR A 541 89.29 145.91 15.74
N ILE A 542 88.62 146.12 14.61
CA ILE A 542 87.61 145.21 14.07
C ILE A 542 88.36 144.08 13.34
N LYS A 543 88.14 142.81 13.72
CA LYS A 543 88.06 141.68 12.77
C LYS A 543 87.18 140.54 13.31
N PRO A 544 86.26 140.01 12.48
CA PRO A 544 85.51 138.77 12.70
C PRO A 544 86.17 137.56 12.00
N LYS A 545 85.93 136.33 12.51
CA LYS A 545 85.83 135.00 11.82
C LYS A 545 86.22 133.86 12.78
N VAL A 546 85.34 132.93 13.16
CA VAL A 546 84.79 131.73 12.45
C VAL A 546 85.63 130.46 12.68
N LYS A 547 84.91 129.41 13.12
CA LYS A 547 85.17 127.93 13.08
C LYS A 547 86.15 127.31 14.08
N ASN A 548 85.63 126.42 14.92
CA ASN A 548 85.71 124.95 14.78
C ASN A 548 84.66 124.35 15.73
N GLN A 549 83.52 123.86 15.23
CA GLN A 549 83.30 122.44 14.92
C GLN A 549 83.96 121.52 15.95
N LYS A 550 83.23 121.21 17.01
CA LYS A 550 83.23 119.86 17.56
C LYS A 550 81.92 119.23 17.12
N GLU A 551 82.08 118.13 16.42
CA GLU A 551 81.04 117.30 15.85
C GLU A 551 80.07 116.86 16.95
N ASP A 552 78.78 117.14 16.73
CA ASP A 552 77.68 116.51 17.45
C ASP A 552 77.64 115.03 17.06
N THR A 553 78.49 114.22 17.69
CA THR A 553 78.41 112.75 17.64
C THR A 553 77.07 112.24 18.16
N GLU A 554 76.35 113.02 18.98
CA GLU A 554 74.99 112.68 19.41
C GLU A 554 73.96 112.76 18.27
N PHE A 555 74.11 113.69 17.31
CA PHE A 555 73.14 113.81 16.21
C PHE A 555 73.30 112.69 15.18
N GLU A 556 74.53 112.28 14.91
CA GLU A 556 74.83 111.20 13.97
C GLU A 556 74.45 109.83 14.54
N ASP A 557 74.64 109.59 15.84
CA ASP A 557 74.20 108.37 16.51
C ASP A 557 72.67 108.31 16.63
N HIS A 558 72.01 109.45 16.90
CA HIS A 558 70.54 109.51 16.95
C HIS A 558 69.90 109.29 15.57
N THR A 559 70.57 109.73 14.50
CA THR A 559 70.14 109.52 13.11
C THR A 559 70.39 108.08 12.66
N ARG A 560 71.53 107.46 13.05
CA ARG A 560 71.79 106.02 12.81
C ARG A 560 70.82 105.11 13.55
N LEU A 561 70.43 105.45 14.78
CA LEU A 561 69.42 104.70 15.53
C LEU A 561 68.05 104.79 14.86
N LEU A 562 67.65 105.97 14.39
CA LEU A 562 66.41 106.18 13.63
C LEU A 562 66.38 105.41 12.30
N ILE A 563 67.48 105.38 11.56
CA ILE A 563 67.60 104.60 10.31
C ILE A 563 67.54 103.09 10.59
N THR A 564 68.14 102.63 11.69
CA THR A 564 68.14 101.20 12.07
C THR A 564 66.75 100.74 12.53
N MET A 565 65.99 101.60 13.22
CA MET A 565 64.60 101.33 13.57
C MET A 565 63.65 101.32 12.36
N LEU A 566 63.91 102.14 11.33
CA LEU A 566 63.10 102.19 10.11
C LEU A 566 63.40 101.04 9.13
N GLN A 567 64.56 100.37 9.23
CA GLN A 567 64.94 99.26 8.32
C GLN A 567 64.45 97.87 8.78
N THR A 568 63.96 97.71 10.01
CA THR A 568 63.56 96.39 10.55
C THR A 568 62.09 96.04 10.34
N SER A 569 61.29 96.91 9.72
CA SER A 569 59.83 96.71 9.60
C SER A 569 59.38 95.88 8.38
N ASP A 570 60.17 95.81 7.30
CA ASP A 570 59.67 95.26 6.01
C ASP A 570 60.18 93.86 5.63
N ALA A 571 61.22 93.33 6.29
CA ALA A 571 61.88 92.09 5.87
C ALA A 571 61.26 90.80 6.46
N GLU A 572 60.62 90.86 7.64
CA GLU A 572 60.06 89.66 8.29
C GLU A 572 58.61 89.35 7.84
N GLU A 573 57.85 90.35 7.39
CA GLU A 573 56.46 90.17 6.94
C GLU A 573 56.38 89.44 5.58
N THR A 574 57.38 89.60 4.71
CA THR A 574 57.40 88.97 3.39
C THR A 574 57.76 87.48 3.39
N GLN A 575 58.42 86.96 4.44
CA GLN A 575 58.72 85.52 4.55
C GLN A 575 57.52 84.70 5.05
N LYS A 576 56.64 85.25 5.91
CA LYS A 576 55.43 84.56 6.37
C LYS A 576 54.39 84.37 5.26
N ILE A 577 54.31 85.29 4.30
CA ILE A 577 53.34 85.21 3.18
C ILE A 577 53.72 84.13 2.14
N LYS A 578 55.00 83.76 2.01
CA LYS A 578 55.43 82.71 1.05
C LYS A 578 55.26 81.28 1.54
N GLN A 579 55.19 81.03 2.86
CA GLN A 579 54.96 79.68 3.38
C GLN A 579 53.47 79.29 3.46
N SER A 580 52.55 80.26 3.51
CA SER A 580 51.10 79.99 3.53
C SER A 580 50.50 79.56 2.18
N LYS A 581 51.24 79.64 1.06
CA LYS A 581 50.74 79.28 -0.29
C LYS A 581 51.12 77.87 -0.75
N ARG A 582 51.79 77.06 0.07
CA ARG A 582 52.18 75.67 -0.28
C ARG A 582 51.34 74.57 0.36
N HIS A 583 50.34 74.91 1.17
CA HIS A 583 49.35 73.97 1.69
C HIS A 583 47.95 74.55 1.52
N ASN A 584 47.37 74.31 0.35
CA ASN A 584 45.93 74.15 0.13
C ASN A 584 45.74 73.22 -1.06
#